data_AF-K1T351-F1
#
_entry.id   AF-K1T351-F1
#
_cell.length_a   1.000
_cell.length_b   1.000
_cell.length_c   1.000
_cell.angle_alpha   90.00
_cell.angle_beta   90.00
_cell.angle_gamma   90.00
#
_symmetry.space_group_name_H-M   'P 1'
#
loop_
_entity.id
_entity.type
_entity.pdbx_description
1 polymer ?
#
loop_
_entity_poly.entity_id
_entity_poly.type
_entity_poly.pdbx_seq_one_letter_code
_entity_poly.pdbx_strand_id
1 'polypeptide(L)'
;RVFRYRKEHVVCYPLLATRRQVRIYKDGTLQEPYDTLFDYGKYVRLGAGEGLRSPAIEKSRIEAVDAQPLPADKERLLSYFAEVLAAKASLESETDTEAAEEVPEGEKKSSIAALLAETMQRIDPQDPRTALYAYLNGRTAACDVDNVALVYPFGCNASQKLAVQRALGNRVSVVEGPPGTGKTQTILNIVANLLMQGKTVGVVSNNNAAVDNVRDKLSKYEYGALMAELGNRTRRQAFF
;
A
#
# COMPACT_ATOMS: atom_id res chain seq x y z
N ARG A 1 24.51 28.26 -36.67
CA ARG A 1 25.35 28.37 -35.46
C ARG A 1 25.84 26.97 -35.09
N VAL A 2 27.15 26.73 -35.07
CA VAL A 2 27.73 25.45 -34.63
C VAL A 2 27.93 25.53 -33.12
N PHE A 3 27.13 24.79 -32.35
CA PHE A 3 27.31 24.67 -30.90
C PHE A 3 28.46 23.69 -30.64
N ARG A 4 29.60 24.20 -30.17
CA ARG A 4 30.73 23.37 -29.70
C ARG A 4 30.60 23.19 -28.20
N TYR A 5 30.50 21.95 -27.73
CA TYR A 5 30.59 21.62 -26.32
C TYR A 5 31.99 21.96 -25.80
N ARG A 6 32.08 22.72 -24.71
CA ARG A 6 33.35 22.89 -23.97
C ARG A 6 33.61 21.61 -23.19
N LYS A 7 34.74 20.95 -23.44
CA LYS A 7 35.12 19.63 -22.88
C LYS A 7 35.06 19.58 -21.34
N GLU A 8 35.32 20.73 -20.72
CA GLU A 8 35.28 21.02 -19.28
C GLU A 8 33.87 21.07 -18.66
N HIS A 9 32.80 21.07 -19.46
CA HIS A 9 31.41 21.00 -18.99
C HIS A 9 30.69 19.70 -19.40
N VAL A 10 31.39 18.74 -20.02
CA VAL A 10 30.82 17.46 -20.43
C VAL A 10 31.10 16.42 -19.36
N VAL A 11 30.12 16.18 -18.50
CA VAL A 11 30.16 15.06 -17.55
C VAL A 11 29.53 13.84 -18.22
N CYS A 12 30.35 12.82 -18.50
CA CYS A 12 29.89 11.55 -19.04
C CYS A 12 29.65 10.55 -17.90
N TYR A 13 28.46 9.98 -17.85
CA TYR A 13 28.14 8.86 -16.97
C TYR A 13 28.06 7.59 -17.82
N PRO A 14 28.92 6.58 -17.60
CA PRO A 14 28.86 5.33 -18.35
C PRO A 14 27.65 4.50 -17.93
N LEU A 15 27.11 3.69 -18.84
CA LEU A 15 26.11 2.68 -18.49
C LEU A 15 26.79 1.61 -17.63
N LEU A 16 26.37 1.49 -16.38
CA LEU A 16 26.90 0.56 -15.40
C LEU A 16 26.15 -0.77 -15.42
N ALA A 17 24.82 -0.73 -15.53
CA ALA A 17 23.97 -1.92 -15.53
C ALA A 17 22.65 -1.67 -16.24
N THR A 18 22.06 -2.75 -16.76
CA THR A 18 20.68 -2.76 -17.27
C THR A 18 19.89 -3.81 -16.51
N ARG A 19 18.81 -3.39 -15.85
CA ARG A 19 17.85 -4.29 -15.20
C ARG A 19 16.58 -4.31 -16.06
N ARG A 20 16.16 -5.50 -16.47
CA ARG A 20 14.90 -5.74 -17.21
C ARG A 20 13.90 -6.40 -16.26
N GLN A 21 12.61 -6.36 -16.64
CA GLN A 21 11.53 -6.91 -15.82
C GLN A 21 11.50 -6.28 -14.44
N VAL A 22 11.54 -4.95 -14.38
CA VAL A 22 11.47 -4.20 -13.13
C VAL A 22 10.17 -3.40 -13.06
N ARG A 23 9.60 -3.28 -11.86
CA ARG A 23 8.56 -2.31 -11.54
C ARG A 23 9.24 -1.07 -10.96
N ILE A 24 8.95 0.09 -11.55
CA ILE A 24 9.55 1.36 -11.17
C ILE A 24 8.49 2.23 -10.50
N TYR A 25 8.77 2.71 -9.30
CA TYR A 25 7.88 3.59 -8.54
C TYR A 25 8.53 4.95 -8.34
N LYS A 26 7.69 5.97 -8.33
CA LYS A 26 8.05 7.32 -7.89
C LYS A 26 6.99 7.77 -6.90
N ASP A 27 7.41 8.14 -5.70
CA ASP A 27 6.52 8.55 -4.62
C ASP A 27 5.40 7.52 -4.37
N GLY A 28 5.75 6.22 -4.39
CA GLY A 28 4.84 5.10 -4.23
C GLY A 28 3.92 4.81 -5.43
N THR A 29 3.98 5.58 -6.50
CA THR A 29 3.16 5.40 -7.70
C THR A 29 3.94 4.70 -8.80
N LEU A 30 3.40 3.61 -9.32
CA LEU A 30 3.97 2.88 -10.44
C LEU A 30 4.12 3.78 -11.68
N GLN A 31 5.27 3.71 -12.34
CA GLN A 31 5.61 4.48 -13.52
C GLN A 31 5.48 3.61 -14.77
N GLU A 32 4.31 3.63 -15.39
CA GLU A 32 4.08 2.96 -16.66
C GLU A 32 4.53 3.85 -17.85
N PRO A 33 4.91 3.25 -18.99
CA PRO A 33 5.00 1.81 -19.29
C PRO A 33 6.41 1.24 -19.04
N TYR A 34 7.16 1.77 -18.08
CA TYR A 34 8.57 1.41 -17.94
C TYR A 34 8.75 0.05 -17.27
N ASP A 35 9.53 -0.81 -17.91
CA ASP A 35 9.86 -2.18 -17.46
C ASP A 35 11.38 -2.44 -17.37
N THR A 36 12.18 -1.44 -17.74
CA THR A 36 13.63 -1.54 -17.87
C THR A 36 14.30 -0.31 -17.27
N LEU A 37 15.35 -0.53 -16.48
CA LEU A 37 16.15 0.50 -15.85
C LEU A 37 17.60 0.42 -16.34
N PHE A 38 18.09 1.53 -16.88
CA PHE A 38 19.47 1.74 -17.29
C PHE A 38 20.17 2.58 -16.22
N ASP A 39 21.13 1.97 -15.53
CA ASP A 39 21.84 2.57 -14.41
C ASP A 39 23.13 3.26 -14.89
N TYR A 40 23.24 4.55 -14.63
CA TYR A 40 24.40 5.39 -14.93
C TYR A 40 25.05 5.92 -13.62
N GLY A 41 24.87 5.23 -12.50
CA GLY A 41 25.39 5.58 -11.18
C GLY A 41 24.43 6.51 -10.44
N LYS A 42 24.73 7.82 -10.47
CA LYS A 42 23.87 8.83 -9.82
C LYS A 42 22.51 8.97 -10.52
N TYR A 43 22.49 8.74 -11.83
CA TYR A 43 21.32 8.88 -12.66
C TYR A 43 20.90 7.54 -13.25
N VAL A 44 19.63 7.45 -13.55
CA VAL A 44 19.02 6.32 -14.23
C VAL A 44 18.19 6.84 -15.40
N ARG A 45 18.00 5.99 -16.40
CA ARG A 45 17.03 6.19 -17.45
C ARG A 45 16.13 4.98 -17.53
N LEU A 46 14.87 5.22 -17.89
CA LEU A 46 13.84 4.21 -17.94
C LEU A 46 13.53 3.89 -19.40
N GLY A 47 13.32 2.61 -19.66
CA GLY A 47 12.92 2.08 -20.95
C GLY A 47 11.65 1.25 -20.86
N ALA A 48 11.08 1.00 -22.03
CA ALA A 48 10.00 0.03 -22.23
C ALA A 48 10.46 -0.92 -23.34
N GLY A 49 10.66 -2.20 -23.00
CA GLY A 49 11.34 -3.17 -23.85
C GLY A 49 12.77 -2.74 -24.20
N GLU A 50 13.13 -2.81 -25.49
CA GLU A 50 14.47 -2.42 -25.99
C GLU A 50 14.64 -0.89 -26.11
N GLY A 51 13.57 -0.10 -25.94
CA GLY A 51 13.57 1.34 -26.19
C GLY A 51 13.84 2.19 -24.94
N LEU A 52 14.85 3.04 -24.99
CA LEU A 52 15.13 4.07 -23.98
C LEU A 52 14.14 5.24 -24.15
N ARG A 53 13.36 5.56 -23.11
CA ARG A 53 12.24 6.51 -23.26
C ARG A 53 12.28 7.71 -22.32
N SER A 54 12.89 7.61 -21.14
CA SER A 54 12.89 8.71 -20.17
C SER A 54 14.10 9.66 -20.32
N PRO A 55 13.97 10.92 -19.85
CA PRO A 55 15.14 11.74 -19.51
C PRO A 55 15.94 11.12 -18.36
N ALA A 56 17.12 11.67 -18.08
CA ALA A 56 17.91 11.27 -16.92
C ALA A 56 17.18 11.66 -15.62
N ILE A 57 17.02 10.69 -14.73
CA ILE A 57 16.35 10.84 -13.43
C ILE A 57 17.38 10.52 -12.36
N GLU A 58 17.37 11.27 -11.26
CA GLU A 58 18.24 10.96 -10.13
C GLU A 58 17.80 9.66 -9.47
N LYS A 59 18.73 8.74 -9.24
CA LYS A 59 18.43 7.37 -8.76
C LYS A 59 17.69 7.36 -7.42
N SER A 60 17.93 8.33 -6.55
CA SER A 60 17.26 8.47 -5.25
C SER A 60 15.77 8.85 -5.33
N ARG A 61 15.29 9.29 -6.50
CA ARG A 61 13.89 9.72 -6.70
C ARG A 61 12.98 8.60 -7.15
N ILE A 62 13.51 7.41 -7.37
CA ILE A 62 12.74 6.26 -7.82
C ILE A 62 13.11 5.02 -7.02
N GLU A 63 12.16 4.10 -6.94
CA GLU A 63 12.39 2.77 -6.42
C GLU A 63 12.20 1.77 -7.56
N ALA A 64 13.13 0.82 -7.70
CA ALA A 64 13.06 -0.20 -8.74
C ALA A 64 13.14 -1.59 -8.12
N VAL A 65 12.07 -2.35 -8.27
CA VAL A 65 11.89 -3.69 -7.72
C VAL A 65 11.84 -4.69 -8.85
N ASP A 66 12.46 -5.86 -8.68
CA ASP A 66 12.37 -6.90 -9.68
C ASP A 66 10.92 -7.40 -9.75
N ALA A 67 10.32 -7.30 -10.92
CA ALA A 67 8.97 -7.78 -11.17
C ALA A 67 8.96 -9.30 -11.06
N GLN A 68 7.94 -9.83 -10.40
CA GLN A 68 7.69 -11.27 -10.38
C GLN A 68 6.37 -11.51 -11.12
N PRO A 69 6.40 -12.14 -12.32
CA PRO A 69 5.19 -12.39 -13.10
C PRO A 69 4.15 -13.13 -12.26
N LEU A 70 2.89 -12.76 -12.41
CA LEU A 70 1.82 -13.52 -11.79
C LEU A 70 1.52 -14.76 -12.64
N PRO A 71 1.25 -15.91 -12.01
CA PRO A 71 0.60 -17.02 -12.68
C PRO A 71 -0.70 -16.58 -13.37
N ALA A 72 -0.93 -17.08 -14.58
CA ALA A 72 -2.03 -16.63 -15.45
C ALA A 72 -3.43 -16.81 -14.84
N ASP A 73 -3.61 -17.79 -13.97
CA ASP A 73 -4.84 -18.01 -13.19
C ASP A 73 -5.15 -16.83 -12.26
N LYS A 74 -4.11 -16.24 -11.65
CA LYS A 74 -4.25 -15.12 -10.71
C LYS A 74 -4.49 -13.80 -11.42
N GLU A 75 -3.86 -13.61 -12.58
CA GLU A 75 -4.16 -12.46 -13.44
C GLU A 75 -5.62 -12.47 -13.87
N ARG A 76 -6.13 -13.62 -14.34
CA ARG A 76 -7.56 -13.78 -14.69
C ARG A 76 -8.49 -13.48 -13.52
N LEU A 77 -8.14 -13.92 -12.32
CA LEU A 77 -8.91 -13.66 -11.11
C LEU A 77 -8.99 -12.15 -10.81
N LEU A 78 -7.88 -11.42 -10.93
CA LEU A 78 -7.89 -9.96 -10.73
C LEU A 78 -8.69 -9.24 -11.81
N SER A 79 -8.56 -9.65 -13.08
CA SER A 79 -9.36 -9.12 -14.19
C SER A 79 -10.85 -9.33 -13.95
N TYR A 80 -11.26 -10.52 -13.49
CA TYR A 80 -12.65 -10.79 -13.15
C TYR A 80 -13.20 -9.82 -12.09
N PHE A 81 -12.45 -9.57 -11.01
CA PHE A 81 -12.89 -8.61 -9.98
C PHE A 81 -12.97 -7.18 -10.51
N ALA A 82 -12.02 -6.77 -11.36
CA ALA A 82 -12.05 -5.45 -12.00
C ALA A 82 -13.28 -5.28 -12.90
N GLU A 83 -13.62 -6.30 -13.69
CA GLU A 83 -14.80 -6.34 -14.54
C GLU A 83 -16.09 -6.27 -13.73
N VAL A 84 -16.20 -7.05 -12.64
CA VAL A 84 -17.37 -7.03 -11.75
C VAL A 84 -17.55 -5.65 -11.10
N LEU A 85 -16.47 -5.02 -10.65
CA LEU A 85 -16.53 -3.67 -10.06
C LEU A 85 -16.91 -2.62 -11.10
N ALA A 86 -16.37 -2.70 -12.31
CA ALA A 86 -16.73 -1.80 -13.40
C ALA A 86 -18.22 -1.94 -13.76
N ALA A 87 -18.74 -3.17 -13.87
CA ALA A 87 -20.15 -3.41 -14.13
C ALA A 87 -21.06 -2.87 -13.01
N LYS A 88 -20.68 -3.08 -11.74
CA LYS A 88 -21.41 -2.53 -10.60
C LYS A 88 -21.40 -1.00 -10.56
N ALA A 89 -20.24 -0.38 -10.83
CA ALA A 89 -20.10 1.08 -10.86
C ALA A 89 -21.01 1.70 -11.93
N SER A 90 -21.12 1.06 -13.10
CA SER A 90 -22.05 1.50 -14.14
C SER A 90 -23.52 1.43 -13.70
N LEU A 91 -23.94 0.31 -13.10
CA LEU A 91 -25.33 0.12 -12.63
C LEU A 91 -25.72 1.09 -11.49
N GLU A 92 -24.80 1.37 -10.56
CA GLU A 92 -25.03 2.30 -9.45
C GLU A 92 -25.15 3.75 -9.95
N SER A 93 -24.41 4.12 -11.00
CA SER A 93 -24.51 5.45 -11.60
C SER A 93 -25.83 5.73 -12.32
N GLU A 94 -26.57 4.68 -12.72
CA GLU A 94 -27.88 4.79 -13.39
C GLU A 94 -29.05 4.88 -12.39
N THR A 95 -28.86 4.39 -11.16
CA THR A 95 -29.92 4.30 -10.13
C THR A 95 -29.93 5.48 -9.15
N ASP A 96 -28.84 6.27 -9.09
CA ASP A 96 -28.73 7.48 -8.24
C ASP A 96 -29.57 8.68 -8.73
N THR A 97 -30.39 8.53 -9.79
CA THR A 97 -31.27 9.59 -10.30
C THR A 97 -32.57 9.79 -9.48
N GLU A 98 -32.91 8.89 -8.55
CA GLU A 98 -34.22 8.91 -7.86
C GLU A 98 -34.20 9.22 -6.34
N ALA A 99 -33.02 9.42 -5.72
CA ALA A 99 -32.93 9.77 -4.30
C ALA A 99 -32.11 11.06 -4.08
N ALA A 100 -32.73 12.19 -4.40
CA ALA A 100 -32.17 13.51 -4.16
C ALA A 100 -32.33 13.93 -2.68
N GLU A 101 -31.35 13.57 -1.84
CA GLU A 101 -31.01 14.40 -0.68
C GLU A 101 -29.94 15.43 -1.12
N GLU A 102 -30.22 16.70 -0.87
CA GLU A 102 -29.38 17.86 -1.22
C GLU A 102 -27.96 17.72 -0.66
N VAL A 103 -26.97 17.64 -1.54
CA VAL A 103 -25.55 17.69 -1.20
C VAL A 103 -24.94 18.98 -1.78
N PRO A 104 -24.09 19.73 -1.05
CA PRO A 104 -23.56 21.01 -1.51
C PRO A 104 -22.68 20.88 -2.77
N GLU A 105 -22.70 21.93 -3.60
CA GLU A 105 -21.99 22.03 -4.87
C GLU A 105 -20.47 21.77 -4.74
N GLY A 106 -19.97 20.78 -5.50
CA GLY A 106 -18.53 20.56 -5.74
C GLY A 106 -18.03 19.12 -5.62
N GLU A 107 -18.82 18.19 -5.07
CA GLU A 107 -18.39 16.81 -4.85
C GLU A 107 -19.05 15.84 -5.85
N LYS A 108 -18.25 15.14 -6.66
CA LYS A 108 -18.73 13.97 -7.41
C LYS A 108 -19.03 12.86 -6.41
N LYS A 109 -20.31 12.50 -6.23
CA LYS A 109 -20.69 11.22 -5.60
C LYS A 109 -20.12 10.09 -6.47
N SER A 110 -18.95 9.58 -6.11
CA SER A 110 -18.42 8.35 -6.68
C SER A 110 -19.00 7.21 -5.85
N SER A 111 -19.68 6.27 -6.50
CA SER A 111 -20.20 5.09 -5.82
C SER A 111 -19.05 4.28 -5.20
N ILE A 112 -19.34 3.45 -4.19
CA ILE A 112 -18.30 2.59 -3.57
C ILE A 112 -17.66 1.69 -4.64
N ALA A 113 -18.45 1.17 -5.58
CA ALA A 113 -17.93 0.37 -6.68
C ALA A 113 -16.99 1.16 -7.59
N ALA A 114 -17.32 2.42 -7.91
CA ALA A 114 -16.48 3.28 -8.72
C ALA A 114 -15.14 3.60 -8.03
N LEU A 115 -15.17 3.91 -6.73
CA LEU A 115 -13.96 4.13 -5.93
C LEU A 115 -13.07 2.87 -5.88
N LEU A 116 -13.67 1.70 -5.68
CA LEU A 116 -12.95 0.43 -5.65
C LEU A 116 -12.36 0.10 -7.03
N ALA A 117 -13.08 0.36 -8.12
CA ALA A 117 -12.59 0.16 -9.48
C ALA A 117 -11.37 1.04 -9.77
N GLU A 118 -11.42 2.33 -9.42
CA GLU A 118 -10.28 3.25 -9.53
C GLU A 118 -9.09 2.77 -8.68
N THR A 119 -9.36 2.35 -7.44
CA THR A 119 -8.32 1.86 -6.53
C THR A 119 -7.66 0.59 -7.07
N MET A 120 -8.43 -0.34 -7.64
CA MET A 120 -7.90 -1.57 -8.24
C MET A 120 -6.95 -1.30 -9.39
N GLN A 121 -7.17 -0.27 -10.19
CA GLN A 121 -6.26 0.11 -11.29
C GLN A 121 -4.91 0.63 -10.78
N ARG A 122 -4.86 1.15 -9.55
CA ARG A 122 -3.63 1.68 -8.93
C ARG A 122 -2.82 0.62 -8.22
N ILE A 123 -3.40 -0.55 -7.98
CA ILE A 123 -2.74 -1.66 -7.30
C ILE A 123 -1.85 -2.38 -8.31
N ASP A 124 -0.56 -2.49 -7.97
CA ASP A 124 0.37 -3.30 -8.72
C ASP A 124 0.47 -4.71 -8.13
N PRO A 125 -0.14 -5.73 -8.75
CA PRO A 125 -0.13 -7.08 -8.20
C PRO A 125 1.27 -7.71 -8.28
N GLN A 126 2.16 -7.21 -9.14
CA GLN A 126 3.50 -7.76 -9.38
C GLN A 126 4.56 -7.25 -8.39
N ASP A 127 4.23 -6.30 -7.49
CA ASP A 127 5.16 -5.81 -6.48
C ASP A 127 5.39 -6.86 -5.39
N PRO A 128 6.56 -7.51 -5.31
CA PRO A 128 6.82 -8.56 -4.35
C PRO A 128 6.89 -8.06 -2.90
N ARG A 129 6.86 -6.76 -2.64
CA ARG A 129 6.87 -6.18 -1.28
C ARG A 129 5.46 -6.11 -0.68
N THR A 130 4.41 -6.22 -1.50
CA THR A 130 3.04 -6.01 -1.05
C THR A 130 2.45 -7.25 -0.36
N ALA A 131 1.51 -7.02 0.56
CA ALA A 131 0.72 -8.08 1.16
C ALA A 131 -0.15 -8.82 0.11
N LEU A 132 -0.62 -8.11 -0.92
CA LEU A 132 -1.40 -8.70 -2.01
C LEU A 132 -0.57 -9.72 -2.80
N TYR A 133 0.66 -9.38 -3.21
CA TYR A 133 1.53 -10.33 -3.90
C TYR A 133 1.80 -11.57 -3.04
N ALA A 134 2.08 -11.38 -1.74
CA ALA A 134 2.30 -12.48 -0.80
C ALA A 134 1.07 -13.40 -0.69
N TYR A 135 -0.12 -12.81 -0.58
CA TYR A 135 -1.39 -13.52 -0.52
C TYR A 135 -1.65 -14.33 -1.79
N LEU A 136 -1.57 -13.67 -2.96
CA LEU A 136 -1.78 -14.31 -4.26
C LEU A 136 -0.80 -15.46 -4.48
N ASN A 137 0.44 -15.35 -4.00
CA ASN A 137 1.46 -16.38 -4.18
C ASN A 137 1.53 -17.43 -3.08
N GLY A 138 0.69 -17.36 -2.05
CA GLY A 138 0.79 -18.24 -0.89
C GLY A 138 2.15 -18.14 -0.17
N ARG A 139 2.88 -17.05 -0.40
CA ARG A 139 4.20 -16.77 0.16
C ARG A 139 4.03 -15.89 1.38
N THR A 140 3.50 -16.48 2.45
CA THR A 140 3.34 -15.80 3.75
C THR A 140 4.59 -15.85 4.61
N ALA A 141 5.64 -16.55 4.13
CA ALA A 141 6.87 -16.83 4.85
C ALA A 141 7.53 -15.57 5.42
N ALA A 142 8.28 -15.81 6.49
CA ALA A 142 8.58 -14.83 7.51
C ALA A 142 9.23 -13.57 6.94
N CYS A 143 8.69 -12.40 7.31
CA CYS A 143 9.54 -11.22 7.38
C CYS A 143 10.67 -11.56 8.36
N ASP A 144 11.89 -11.09 8.12
CA ASP A 144 12.87 -10.99 9.20
C ASP A 144 12.23 -10.07 10.25
N VAL A 145 11.49 -10.67 11.19
CA VAL A 145 11.48 -10.19 12.55
C VAL A 145 12.89 -10.47 13.00
N ASP A 146 13.76 -9.52 12.68
CA ASP A 146 14.98 -9.28 13.44
C ASP A 146 14.68 -9.55 14.92
N ASN A 147 15.67 -10.00 15.69
CA ASN A 147 15.59 -10.24 17.14
C ASN A 147 15.22 -8.96 17.93
N VAL A 148 14.06 -8.38 17.64
CA VAL A 148 13.48 -7.17 18.20
C VAL A 148 12.67 -7.65 19.38
N ALA A 149 13.04 -7.17 20.56
CA ALA A 149 12.31 -7.44 21.78
C ALA A 149 10.87 -6.92 21.63
N LEU A 150 9.90 -7.83 21.55
CA LEU A 150 8.49 -7.48 21.47
C LEU A 150 7.98 -6.96 22.81
N VAL A 151 7.17 -5.92 22.78
CA VAL A 151 6.50 -5.35 23.96
C VAL A 151 5.01 -5.72 24.00
N TYR A 152 4.44 -5.70 25.22
CA TYR A 152 3.02 -6.03 25.45
C TYR A 152 2.37 -5.06 26.45
N PRO A 153 2.34 -3.74 26.15
CA PRO A 153 1.92 -2.72 27.12
C PRO A 153 0.44 -2.81 27.54
N PHE A 154 -0.39 -3.53 26.79
CA PHE A 154 -1.82 -3.67 27.06
C PHE A 154 -2.21 -4.99 27.74
N GLY A 155 -1.20 -5.75 28.19
CA GLY A 155 -1.35 -7.11 28.71
C GLY A 155 -1.67 -8.13 27.61
N CYS A 156 -1.28 -9.37 27.85
CA CYS A 156 -1.66 -10.51 27.00
C CYS A 156 -1.55 -11.83 27.76
N ASN A 157 -2.36 -12.80 27.41
CA ASN A 157 -2.14 -14.19 27.78
C ASN A 157 -1.21 -14.90 26.78
N ALA A 158 -0.87 -16.17 27.02
CA ALA A 158 0.05 -16.93 26.18
C ALA A 158 -0.44 -17.07 24.72
N SER A 159 -1.74 -17.29 24.49
CA SER A 159 -2.28 -17.43 23.13
C SER A 159 -2.28 -16.11 22.36
N GLN A 160 -2.59 -15.00 23.02
CA GLN A 160 -2.49 -13.65 22.44
C GLN A 160 -1.03 -13.28 22.15
N LYS A 161 -0.10 -13.63 23.05
CA LYS A 161 1.34 -13.43 22.84
C LYS A 161 1.82 -14.13 21.57
N LEU A 162 1.42 -15.39 21.39
CA LEU A 162 1.71 -16.17 20.18
C LEU A 162 1.07 -15.53 18.94
N ALA A 163 -0.17 -15.06 19.02
CA ALA A 163 -0.84 -14.37 17.91
C ALA A 163 -0.07 -13.11 17.47
N VAL A 164 0.39 -12.27 18.41
CA VAL A 164 1.22 -11.10 18.11
C VAL A 164 2.54 -11.50 17.44
N GLN A 165 3.23 -12.52 17.97
CA GLN A 165 4.48 -13.02 17.39
C GLN A 165 4.31 -13.51 15.94
N ARG A 166 3.25 -14.30 15.69
CA ARG A 166 2.93 -14.79 14.35
C ARG A 166 2.52 -13.66 13.41
N ALA A 167 1.73 -12.70 13.89
CA ALA A 167 1.30 -11.55 13.11
C ALA A 167 2.47 -10.66 12.66
N LEU A 168 3.44 -10.41 13.55
CA LEU A 168 4.62 -9.61 13.22
C LEU A 168 5.65 -10.39 12.39
N GLY A 169 5.69 -11.71 12.54
CA GLY A 169 6.60 -12.57 11.80
C GLY A 169 6.17 -12.87 10.37
N ASN A 170 4.88 -12.75 10.03
CA ASN A 170 4.36 -13.10 8.71
C ASN A 170 3.84 -11.86 7.97
N ARG A 171 3.90 -11.89 6.63
CA ARG A 171 3.32 -10.82 5.79
C ARG A 171 1.79 -10.76 5.85
N VAL A 172 1.16 -11.91 6.05
CA VAL A 172 -0.30 -12.05 6.17
C VAL A 172 -0.57 -13.04 7.29
N SER A 173 -1.45 -12.67 8.22
CA SER A 173 -1.88 -13.52 9.32
C SER A 173 -3.39 -13.39 9.56
N VAL A 174 -4.02 -14.52 9.83
CA VAL A 174 -5.42 -14.58 10.27
C VAL A 174 -5.42 -14.96 11.75
N VAL A 175 -6.02 -14.11 12.57
CA VAL A 175 -6.15 -14.35 14.01
C VAL A 175 -7.63 -14.52 14.34
N GLU A 176 -8.01 -15.72 14.75
CA GLU A 176 -9.36 -16.04 15.16
C GLU A 176 -9.46 -16.17 16.68
N GLY A 177 -10.62 -15.82 17.23
CA GLY A 177 -10.94 -16.08 18.62
C GLY A 177 -12.42 -15.87 18.91
N PRO A 178 -13.02 -16.62 19.85
CA PRO A 178 -14.41 -16.41 20.29
C PRO A 178 -14.71 -14.96 20.73
N PRO A 179 -15.99 -14.56 20.82
CA PRO A 179 -16.37 -13.28 21.41
C PRO A 179 -15.77 -13.09 22.82
N GLY A 180 -15.34 -11.88 23.16
CA GLY A 180 -14.77 -11.58 24.48
C GLY A 180 -13.31 -12.02 24.73
N THR A 181 -12.65 -12.70 23.78
CA THR A 181 -11.26 -13.22 23.95
C THR A 181 -10.14 -12.17 23.81
N GLY A 182 -10.47 -10.89 23.91
CA GLY A 182 -9.47 -9.81 23.89
C GLY A 182 -8.78 -9.59 22.54
N LYS A 183 -9.43 -9.90 21.41
CA LYS A 183 -8.90 -9.62 20.06
C LYS A 183 -8.41 -8.17 19.90
N THR A 184 -9.14 -7.21 20.47
CA THR A 184 -8.74 -5.80 20.47
C THR A 184 -7.40 -5.60 21.19
N GLN A 185 -7.15 -6.24 22.33
CA GLN A 185 -5.85 -6.17 23.02
C GLN A 185 -4.72 -6.74 22.15
N THR A 186 -4.98 -7.83 21.41
CA THR A 186 -4.01 -8.35 20.42
C THR A 186 -3.70 -7.32 19.34
N ILE A 187 -4.72 -6.65 18.78
CA ILE A 187 -4.53 -5.58 17.78
C ILE A 187 -3.67 -4.46 18.36
N LEU A 188 -3.96 -4.00 19.58
CA LEU A 188 -3.21 -2.92 20.24
C LEU A 188 -1.74 -3.30 20.43
N ASN A 189 -1.45 -4.53 20.86
CA ASN A 189 -0.08 -5.00 21.02
C ASN A 189 0.67 -5.10 19.66
N ILE A 190 -0.01 -5.50 18.57
CA ILE A 190 0.59 -5.47 17.22
C ILE A 190 0.93 -4.02 16.83
N VAL A 191 -0.03 -3.09 17.02
CA VAL A 191 0.15 -1.67 16.71
C VAL A 191 1.34 -1.09 17.49
N ALA A 192 1.43 -1.34 18.80
CA ALA A 192 2.52 -0.83 19.63
C ALA A 192 3.91 -1.28 19.12
N ASN A 193 4.06 -2.55 18.75
CA ASN A 193 5.31 -3.07 18.23
C ASN A 193 5.68 -2.48 16.86
N LEU A 194 4.71 -2.28 15.97
CA LEU A 194 4.95 -1.63 14.67
C LEU A 194 5.35 -0.16 14.83
N LEU A 195 4.71 0.57 15.74
CA LEU A 195 5.06 1.95 16.07
C LEU A 195 6.47 2.06 16.67
N MET A 196 6.86 1.13 17.56
CA MET A 196 8.23 1.07 18.09
C MET A 196 9.29 0.81 17.01
N GLN A 197 8.91 0.19 15.89
CA GLN A 197 9.76 -0.01 14.72
C GLN A 197 9.72 1.20 13.75
N GLY A 198 9.09 2.31 14.13
CA GLY A 198 8.96 3.50 13.28
C GLY A 198 8.02 3.32 12.07
N LYS A 199 7.18 2.29 12.08
CA LYS A 199 6.23 2.00 10.98
C LYS A 199 4.91 2.73 11.20
N THR A 200 4.25 3.07 10.10
CA THR A 200 2.85 3.56 10.11
C THR A 200 1.88 2.38 10.04
N VAL A 201 0.73 2.48 10.71
CA VAL A 201 -0.27 1.41 10.76
C VAL A 201 -1.65 1.93 10.34
N GLY A 202 -2.28 1.26 9.38
CA GLY A 202 -3.68 1.47 9.03
C GLY A 202 -4.57 0.42 9.69
N VAL A 203 -5.58 0.86 10.43
CA VAL A 203 -6.62 -0.02 11.02
C VAL A 203 -7.92 0.19 10.28
N VAL A 204 -8.44 -0.88 9.67
CA VAL A 204 -9.66 -0.84 8.85
C VAL A 204 -10.67 -1.88 9.35
N SER A 205 -11.96 -1.59 9.16
CA SER A 205 -13.07 -2.47 9.53
C SER A 205 -14.29 -2.16 8.65
N ASN A 206 -15.17 -3.15 8.48
CA ASN A 206 -16.49 -2.93 7.88
C ASN A 206 -17.47 -2.20 8.83
N ASN A 207 -17.17 -2.18 10.13
CA ASN A 207 -17.98 -1.55 11.16
C ASN A 207 -17.16 -0.50 11.91
N ASN A 208 -17.65 0.74 11.91
CA ASN A 208 -17.08 1.87 12.63
C ASN A 208 -16.86 1.55 14.12
N ALA A 209 -17.77 0.81 14.75
CA ALA A 209 -17.66 0.46 16.17
C ALA A 209 -16.38 -0.34 16.50
N ALA A 210 -15.87 -1.16 15.58
CA ALA A 210 -14.63 -1.89 15.82
C ALA A 210 -13.41 -0.95 15.81
N VAL A 211 -13.39 0.03 14.90
CA VAL A 211 -12.33 1.05 14.83
C VAL A 211 -12.41 1.97 16.04
N ASP A 212 -13.60 2.44 16.39
CA ASP A 212 -13.86 3.27 17.56
C ASP A 212 -13.40 2.56 18.85
N ASN A 213 -13.63 1.25 18.98
CA ASN A 213 -13.13 0.47 20.12
C ASN A 213 -11.60 0.41 20.21
N VAL A 214 -10.89 0.33 19.08
CA VAL A 214 -9.41 0.39 19.09
C VAL A 214 -8.95 1.77 19.51
N ARG A 215 -9.54 2.82 18.93
CA ARG A 215 -9.25 4.22 19.26
C ARG A 215 -9.47 4.50 20.74
N ASP A 216 -10.66 4.21 21.24
CA ASP A 216 -11.04 4.52 22.62
C ASP A 216 -10.09 3.84 23.61
N LYS A 217 -9.62 2.63 23.29
CA LYS A 217 -8.58 1.98 24.11
C LYS A 217 -7.24 2.70 24.00
N LEU A 218 -6.75 3.02 22.80
CA LEU A 218 -5.49 3.76 22.64
C LEU A 218 -5.53 5.11 23.37
N SER A 219 -6.64 5.85 23.28
CA SER A 219 -6.85 7.11 24.00
C SER A 219 -6.86 6.93 25.51
N LYS A 220 -7.49 5.87 26.03
CA LYS A 220 -7.45 5.53 27.46
C LYS A 220 -6.04 5.24 27.98
N TYR A 221 -5.15 4.79 27.11
CA TYR A 221 -3.73 4.58 27.41
C TYR A 221 -2.85 5.79 27.00
N GLU A 222 -3.46 6.96 26.79
CA GLU A 222 -2.76 8.22 26.46
C GLU A 222 -2.03 8.22 25.11
N TYR A 223 -2.28 7.23 24.23
CA TYR A 223 -1.76 7.19 22.86
C TYR A 223 -2.68 7.88 21.84
N GLY A 224 -3.64 8.66 22.31
CA GLY A 224 -4.62 9.40 21.50
C GLY A 224 -3.97 10.25 20.40
N ALA A 225 -2.90 10.96 20.75
CA ALA A 225 -2.20 11.90 19.86
C ALA A 225 -1.45 11.24 18.70
N LEU A 226 -1.25 9.91 18.73
CA LEU A 226 -0.57 9.16 17.67
C LEU A 226 -1.52 8.70 16.56
N MET A 227 -2.82 8.97 16.68
CA MET A 227 -3.85 8.49 15.77
C MET A 227 -4.38 9.61 14.89
N ALA A 228 -4.57 9.30 13.61
CA ALA A 228 -5.32 10.13 12.68
C ALA A 228 -6.56 9.36 12.21
N GLU A 229 -7.75 9.95 12.36
CA GLU A 229 -8.98 9.34 11.86
C GLU A 229 -9.21 9.70 10.39
N LEU A 230 -9.10 8.71 9.51
CA LEU A 230 -9.56 8.83 8.13
C LEU A 230 -11.03 8.42 8.08
N GLY A 231 -11.92 9.41 7.97
CA GLY A 231 -13.38 9.21 7.88
C GLY A 231 -14.06 10.33 7.10
N ASN A 232 -15.39 10.49 7.28
CA ASN A 232 -16.17 11.60 6.71
C ASN A 232 -15.46 12.95 6.99
N ARG A 233 -15.64 13.92 6.10
CA ARG A 233 -15.02 15.26 6.11
C ARG A 233 -14.99 15.90 7.50
N THR A 234 -16.04 15.73 8.31
CA THR A 234 -16.10 16.21 9.70
C THR A 234 -14.98 15.64 10.59
N ARG A 235 -14.66 14.34 10.47
CA ARG A 235 -13.58 13.69 11.22
C ARG A 235 -12.19 14.10 10.72
N ARG A 236 -12.04 14.32 9.40
CA ARG A 236 -10.79 14.86 8.83
C ARG A 236 -10.54 16.30 9.30
N GLN A 237 -11.57 17.15 9.28
CA GLN A 237 -11.50 18.53 9.75
C GLN A 237 -11.31 18.65 11.26
N ALA A 238 -11.76 17.67 12.05
CA ALA A 238 -11.49 17.66 13.49
C ALA A 238 -10.03 17.30 13.83
N PHE A 239 -9.30 16.70 12.89
CA PHE A 239 -7.90 16.29 13.09
C PHE A 239 -6.88 17.34 12.64
N PHE A 240 -7.16 18.04 11.52
CA PHE A 240 -6.30 19.11 10.98
C PHE A 240 -6.70 20.48 11.51
#